data_AF-A0A087E1S3-F1
#
_entry.id   AF-A0A087E1S3-F1
#
_cell.length_a   1.000
_cell.length_b   1.000
_cell.length_c   1.000
_cell.angle_alpha   90.00
_cell.angle_beta   90.00
_cell.angle_gamma   90.00
#
_symmetry.space_group_name_H-M   'P 1'
#
loop_
_entity.id
_entity.type
_entity.pdbx_description
1 polymer ?
#
loop_
_entity_poly.entity_id
_entity_poly.type
_entity_poly.pdbx_seq_one_letter_code
_entity_poly.pdbx_strand_id
1 'polypeptide(L)'
;MFEVLLFAFGAGMSLVMPPMTTRIVSTLPQSQAGTSSAVNNNFRQVGGSLGIAVLGSILAGHYRTAIEPKLAFLPAGIRSQVASSITATQQIATHLPSAHLSDALGRNLLVQATDAFISAQQTAWTIGSIVALAAAILILGLYRDRKADEAHAE
;
A
#
# COMPACT_ATOMS: atom_id res chain seq x y z
N MET A 1 10.25 16.15 -9.79
CA MET A 1 10.56 14.72 -9.52
C MET A 1 9.31 13.88 -9.30
N PHE A 2 8.40 14.28 -8.39
CA PHE A 2 7.14 13.57 -8.14
C PHE A 2 6.26 13.39 -9.40
N GLU A 3 6.15 14.43 -10.24
CA GLU A 3 5.37 14.37 -11.49
C GLU A 3 5.92 13.34 -12.47
N VAL A 4 7.25 13.21 -12.57
CA VAL A 4 7.91 12.22 -13.43
C VAL A 4 7.60 10.79 -12.95
N LEU A 5 7.58 10.56 -11.63
CA LEU A 5 7.23 9.26 -11.05
C LEU A 5 5.75 8.92 -11.30
N LEU A 6 4.84 9.88 -11.14
CA LEU A 6 3.42 9.71 -11.46
C LEU A 6 3.21 9.41 -12.94
N PHE A 7 3.91 10.14 -13.82
CA PHE A 7 3.86 9.90 -15.25
C PHE A 7 4.37 8.50 -15.60
N ALA A 8 5.52 8.09 -15.07
CA ALA A 8 6.08 6.76 -15.29
C ALA A 8 5.15 5.64 -14.80
N PHE A 9 4.56 5.82 -13.61
CA PHE A 9 3.58 4.87 -13.07
C PHE A 9 2.31 4.78 -13.94
N GLY A 10 1.74 5.92 -14.33
CA GLY A 10 0.54 5.97 -15.17
C GLY A 10 0.78 5.39 -16.57
N ALA A 11 1.94 5.71 -17.18
CA ALA A 11 2.35 5.15 -18.46
C ALA A 11 2.55 3.63 -18.37
N GLY A 12 3.26 3.16 -17.33
CA GLY A 12 3.47 1.72 -17.10
C GLY A 12 2.15 0.97 -16.93
N MET A 13 1.24 1.47 -16.10
CA MET A 13 -0.10 0.90 -15.92
C MET A 13 -0.89 0.85 -17.23
N SER A 14 -0.86 1.92 -18.02
CA SER A 14 -1.59 2.02 -19.30
C SER A 14 -1.06 1.04 -20.36
N LEU A 15 0.24 0.74 -20.33
CA LEU A 15 0.88 -0.21 -21.24
C LEU A 15 0.65 -1.68 -20.83
N VAL A 16 0.50 -1.95 -19.54
CA VAL A 16 0.38 -3.33 -19.01
C VAL A 16 -1.07 -3.77 -18.87
N MET A 17 -1.95 -2.93 -18.34
CA MET A 17 -3.30 -3.34 -17.94
C MET A 17 -4.20 -3.79 -19.11
N PRO A 18 -4.26 -3.08 -20.25
CA PRO A 18 -5.08 -3.51 -21.39
C PRO A 18 -4.67 -4.87 -21.98
N PRO A 19 -3.39 -5.10 -22.39
CA PRO A 19 -3.02 -6.39 -22.98
C PRO A 19 -3.09 -7.54 -21.96
N MET A 20 -2.82 -7.28 -20.68
CA MET A 20 -3.00 -8.28 -19.61
C MET A 20 -4.46 -8.73 -19.51
N THR A 21 -5.39 -7.77 -19.47
CA THR A 21 -6.82 -8.06 -19.36
C THR A 21 -7.30 -8.84 -20.58
N THR A 22 -6.93 -8.40 -21.79
CA THR A 22 -7.27 -9.10 -23.04
C THR A 22 -6.78 -10.53 -23.04
N ARG A 23 -5.52 -10.77 -22.61
CA ARG A 23 -4.95 -12.12 -22.52
C ARG A 23 -5.72 -13.02 -21.54
N ILE A 24 -6.15 -12.48 -20.40
CA ILE A 24 -6.92 -13.25 -19.40
C ILE A 24 -8.28 -13.63 -19.95
N VAL A 25 -9.03 -12.66 -20.51
CA VAL A 25 -10.39 -12.92 -20.99
C VAL A 25 -10.42 -13.79 -22.26
N SER A 26 -9.33 -13.82 -23.03
CA SER A 26 -9.19 -14.67 -24.21
C SER A 26 -8.74 -16.11 -23.92
N THR A 27 -8.60 -16.50 -22.65
CA THR A 27 -8.21 -17.88 -22.29
C THR A 27 -9.34 -18.89 -22.48
N LEU A 28 -10.60 -18.43 -22.53
CA LEU A 28 -11.79 -19.26 -22.72
C LEU A 28 -12.47 -18.98 -24.07
N PRO A 29 -13.25 -19.94 -24.60
CA PRO A 29 -14.07 -19.71 -25.79
C PRO A 29 -15.01 -18.51 -25.63
N GLN A 30 -15.37 -17.86 -26.73
CA GLN A 30 -16.19 -16.64 -26.71
C GLN A 30 -17.55 -16.81 -26.03
N SER A 31 -18.13 -18.02 -26.08
CA SER A 31 -19.37 -18.37 -25.36
C SER A 31 -19.25 -18.30 -23.83
N GLN A 32 -18.03 -18.31 -23.29
CA GLN A 32 -17.71 -18.22 -21.86
C GLN A 32 -16.98 -16.93 -21.48
N ALA A 33 -16.94 -15.93 -22.37
CA ALA A 33 -16.27 -14.65 -22.11
C ALA A 33 -16.81 -13.96 -20.84
N GLY A 34 -18.11 -14.11 -20.55
CA GLY A 34 -18.73 -13.61 -19.32
C GLY A 34 -18.12 -14.24 -18.05
N THR A 35 -17.92 -15.57 -18.05
CA THR A 35 -17.27 -16.29 -16.95
C THR A 35 -15.82 -15.87 -16.79
N SER A 36 -15.06 -15.75 -17.89
CA SER A 36 -13.67 -15.32 -17.86
C SER A 36 -13.51 -13.91 -17.28
N SER A 37 -14.40 -12.99 -17.66
CA SER A 37 -14.41 -11.62 -17.15
C SER A 37 -14.82 -11.55 -15.68
N ALA A 38 -15.83 -12.32 -15.28
CA ALA A 38 -16.29 -12.38 -13.88
C ALA A 38 -15.18 -12.87 -12.94
N VAL A 39 -14.47 -13.94 -13.33
CA VAL A 39 -13.33 -14.47 -12.58
C VAL A 39 -12.20 -13.44 -12.47
N ASN A 40 -11.82 -12.79 -13.59
CA ASN A 40 -10.80 -11.73 -13.58
C ASN A 40 -11.18 -10.57 -12.65
N ASN A 41 -12.43 -10.14 -12.68
CA ASN A 41 -12.91 -9.08 -11.80
C ASN A 41 -12.90 -9.51 -10.32
N ASN A 42 -13.30 -10.73 -9.99
CA ASN A 42 -13.22 -11.25 -8.63
C ASN A 42 -11.78 -11.26 -8.11
N PHE A 43 -10.82 -11.74 -8.91
CA PHE A 43 -9.40 -11.69 -8.51
C PHE A 43 -8.91 -10.27 -8.28
N ARG A 44 -9.30 -9.31 -9.14
CA ARG A 44 -8.95 -7.88 -8.94
C ARG A 44 -9.55 -7.30 -7.67
N GLN A 45 -10.81 -7.60 -7.36
CA GLN A 45 -11.47 -7.08 -6.17
C GLN A 45 -10.90 -7.69 -4.89
N VAL A 46 -10.71 -9.01 -4.86
CA VAL A 46 -10.13 -9.73 -3.71
C VAL A 46 -8.67 -9.35 -3.53
N GLY A 47 -7.89 -9.33 -4.60
CA GLY A 47 -6.48 -8.93 -4.55
C GLY A 47 -6.32 -7.46 -4.12
N GLY A 48 -7.17 -6.57 -4.63
CA GLY A 48 -7.18 -5.16 -4.26
C GLY A 48 -7.52 -4.95 -2.78
N SER A 49 -8.58 -5.57 -2.28
CA SER A 49 -8.97 -5.44 -0.87
C SER A 49 -7.94 -6.06 0.08
N LEU A 50 -7.40 -7.24 -0.26
CA LEU A 50 -6.34 -7.89 0.52
C LEU A 50 -5.06 -7.03 0.55
N GLY A 51 -4.66 -6.48 -0.61
CA GLY A 51 -3.50 -5.59 -0.69
C GLY A 51 -3.66 -4.35 0.18
N ILE A 52 -4.83 -3.70 0.14
CA ILE A 52 -5.15 -2.56 1.01
C ILE A 52 -5.10 -2.96 2.49
N ALA A 53 -5.66 -4.11 2.85
CA ALA A 53 -5.69 -4.57 4.24
C ALA A 53 -4.29 -4.90 4.78
N VAL A 54 -3.45 -5.60 4.01
CA VAL A 54 -2.09 -5.97 4.40
C VAL A 54 -1.20 -4.73 4.51
N LEU A 55 -1.18 -3.88 3.48
CA LEU A 55 -0.37 -2.67 3.49
C LEU A 55 -0.83 -1.67 4.56
N GLY A 56 -2.15 -1.56 4.79
CA GLY A 56 -2.72 -0.76 5.87
C GLY A 56 -2.32 -1.28 7.26
N SER A 57 -2.31 -2.60 7.45
CA SER A 57 -1.87 -3.22 8.72
C SER A 57 -0.39 -2.98 8.99
N ILE A 58 0.46 -3.09 7.96
CA ILE A 58 1.89 -2.77 8.02
C ILE A 58 2.07 -1.29 8.38
N LEU A 59 1.37 -0.38 7.68
CA LEU A 59 1.42 1.05 7.94
C LEU A 59 1.04 1.37 9.40
N ALA A 60 -0.09 0.83 9.88
CA ALA A 60 -0.56 1.05 11.24
C ALA A 60 0.41 0.49 12.30
N GLY A 61 0.92 -0.72 12.08
CA GLY A 61 1.91 -1.36 12.95
C GLY A 61 3.21 -0.56 13.03
N HIS A 62 3.78 -0.19 11.88
CA HIS A 62 5.01 0.60 11.83
C HIS A 62 4.82 1.99 12.45
N TYR A 63 3.72 2.68 12.15
CA TYR A 63 3.40 3.96 12.76
C TYR A 63 3.40 3.88 14.29
N ARG A 64 2.68 2.90 14.84
CA ARG A 64 2.60 2.66 16.29
C ARG A 64 3.98 2.46 16.90
N THR A 65 4.80 1.58 16.32
CA THR A 65 6.16 1.31 16.82
C THR A 65 7.09 2.52 16.71
N ALA A 66 6.91 3.38 15.70
CA ALA A 66 7.74 4.55 15.49
C ALA A 66 7.37 5.72 16.41
N ILE A 67 6.09 5.84 16.81
CA ILE A 67 5.60 6.94 17.64
C ILE A 67 5.63 6.61 19.13
N GLU A 68 5.33 5.37 19.55
CA GLU A 68 5.23 4.98 20.98
C GLU A 68 6.43 5.43 21.85
N PRO A 69 7.70 5.25 21.44
CA PRO A 69 8.86 5.69 22.22
C PRO A 69 8.90 7.20 22.43
N LYS A 70 8.37 7.96 21.46
CA LYS A 70 8.35 9.42 21.49
C LYS A 70 7.26 9.98 22.41
N LEU A 71 6.30 9.16 22.83
CA LEU A 71 5.16 9.55 23.67
C LEU A 71 5.36 9.23 25.17
N ALA A 72 6.59 8.94 25.59
CA ALA A 72 6.90 8.56 26.98
C ALA A 72 6.49 9.64 28.01
N PHE A 73 6.45 10.90 27.58
CA PHE A 73 6.04 12.05 28.41
C PHE A 73 4.52 12.15 28.64
N LEU A 74 3.70 11.42 27.86
CA LEU A 74 2.24 11.47 27.95
C LEU A 74 1.68 10.43 28.93
N PRO A 75 0.54 10.71 29.60
CA PRO A 75 -0.24 9.72 30.32
C PRO A 75 -0.67 8.54 29.44
N ALA A 76 -0.75 7.34 30.01
CA ALA A 76 -1.01 6.10 29.27
C ALA A 76 -2.28 6.14 28.39
N GLY A 77 -3.38 6.74 28.88
CA GLY A 77 -4.63 6.84 28.12
C GLY A 77 -4.54 7.72 26.88
N ILE A 78 -3.79 8.84 26.96
CA ILE A 78 -3.55 9.74 25.82
C ILE A 78 -2.54 9.08 24.86
N ARG A 79 -1.50 8.45 25.42
CA ARG A 79 -0.48 7.72 24.65
C ARG A 79 -1.11 6.67 23.73
N SER A 80 -2.03 5.84 24.24
CA SER A 80 -2.70 4.82 23.42
C SER A 80 -3.56 5.40 22.31
N GLN A 81 -4.19 6.56 22.54
CA GLN A 81 -5.01 7.22 21.51
C GLN A 81 -4.13 7.82 20.41
N VAL A 82 -3.08 8.56 20.78
CA VAL A 82 -2.10 9.12 19.85
C VAL A 82 -1.41 8.01 19.04
N ALA A 83 -1.01 6.92 19.70
CA ALA A 83 -0.35 5.79 19.04
C ALA A 83 -1.26 5.02 18.07
N SER A 84 -2.58 5.18 18.17
CA SER A 84 -3.52 4.46 17.30
C SER A 84 -3.61 5.03 15.88
N SER A 85 -3.42 6.34 15.71
CA SER A 85 -3.41 6.99 14.39
C SER A 85 -2.89 8.43 14.43
N ILE A 86 -2.38 8.89 13.29
CA ILE A 86 -2.05 10.31 13.07
C ILE A 86 -3.28 11.21 13.19
N THR A 87 -4.46 10.74 12.78
CA THR A 87 -5.72 11.48 12.91
C THR A 87 -6.10 11.71 14.37
N ALA A 88 -6.00 10.68 15.21
CA ALA A 88 -6.21 10.83 16.66
C ALA A 88 -5.20 11.81 17.27
N THR A 89 -3.95 11.77 16.81
CA THR A 89 -2.93 12.74 17.24
C THR A 89 -3.29 14.17 16.87
N GLN A 90 -3.77 14.39 15.64
CA GLN A 90 -4.22 15.69 15.17
C GLN A 90 -5.39 16.23 16.01
N GLN A 91 -6.39 15.40 16.25
CA GLN A 91 -7.55 15.76 17.08
C GLN A 91 -7.13 16.16 18.50
N ILE A 92 -6.25 15.39 19.13
CA ILE A 92 -5.75 15.69 20.48
C ILE A 92 -4.95 17.00 20.47
N ALA A 93 -4.06 17.18 19.48
CA ALA A 93 -3.24 18.38 19.38
C ALA A 93 -4.06 19.66 19.18
N THR A 94 -5.16 19.61 18.43
CA THR A 94 -6.04 20.78 18.20
C THR A 94 -6.95 21.12 19.39
N HIS A 95 -7.15 20.20 20.33
CA HIS A 95 -8.04 20.39 21.49
C HIS A 95 -7.29 20.66 22.80
N LEU A 96 -5.95 20.80 22.78
CA LEU A 96 -5.18 21.17 23.97
C LEU A 96 -5.48 22.62 24.40
N PRO A 97 -5.73 22.89 25.70
CA PRO A 97 -5.99 24.25 26.19
C PRO A 97 -4.81 25.17 25.87
N SER A 98 -5.05 26.35 25.30
CA SER A 98 -4.04 27.32 24.85
C SER A 98 -3.25 27.93 26.01
N ALA A 99 -2.19 27.25 26.43
CA ALA A 99 -1.09 27.81 27.22
C ALA A 99 0.14 27.87 26.29
N HIS A 100 1.02 28.86 26.45
CA HIS A 100 2.19 29.00 25.57
C HIS A 100 3.08 27.74 25.53
N LEU A 101 3.05 26.92 26.59
CA LEU A 101 3.74 25.63 26.68
C LEU A 101 2.99 24.49 25.95
N SER A 102 1.66 24.52 25.87
CA SER A 102 0.86 23.48 25.22
C SER A 102 0.83 23.62 23.69
N ASP A 103 1.01 24.82 23.15
CA ASP A 103 1.14 25.02 21.70
C ASP A 103 2.45 24.44 21.16
N ALA A 104 3.57 24.70 21.84
CA ALA A 104 4.86 24.11 21.50
C ALA A 104 4.85 22.58 21.62
N LEU A 105 4.16 22.03 22.63
CA LEU A 105 3.99 20.59 22.81
C LEU A 105 3.13 19.97 21.71
N GLY A 106 1.99 20.59 21.38
CA GLY A 106 1.10 20.14 20.31
C GLY A 106 1.78 20.12 18.94
N ARG A 107 2.55 21.18 18.62
CA ARG A 107 3.35 21.26 17.39
C ARG A 107 4.42 20.16 17.33
N ASN A 108 5.16 19.95 18.41
CA ASN A 108 6.15 18.87 18.46
C ASN A 108 5.51 17.49 18.27
N LEU A 109 4.36 17.26 18.89
CA LEU A 109 3.61 16.02 18.76
C LEU A 109 3.16 15.78 17.30
N LEU A 110 2.64 16.82 16.63
CA LEU A 110 2.26 16.76 15.22
C LEU A 110 3.45 16.46 14.30
N VAL A 111 4.60 17.09 14.53
CA VAL A 111 5.83 16.81 13.76
C VAL A 111 6.25 15.35 13.95
N GLN A 112 6.33 14.88 15.19
CA GLN A 112 6.72 13.51 15.49
C GLN A 112 5.75 12.47 14.90
N ALA A 113 4.45 12.76 14.91
CA ALA A 113 3.44 11.90 14.31
C ALA A 113 3.52 11.91 12.78
N THR A 114 3.76 13.07 12.17
CA THR A 114 3.94 13.20 10.72
C THR A 114 5.18 12.44 10.27
N ASP A 115 6.30 12.55 10.99
CA ASP A 115 7.53 11.81 10.70
C ASP A 115 7.33 10.29 10.83
N ALA A 116 6.67 9.85 11.91
CA ALA A 116 6.35 8.44 12.12
C ALA A 116 5.45 7.90 11.00
N PHE A 117 4.46 8.70 10.55
CA PHE A 117 3.57 8.34 9.46
C PHE A 117 4.30 8.24 8.12
N ILE A 118 5.15 9.21 7.78
CA ILE A 118 5.95 9.19 6.54
C ILE A 118 6.89 7.98 6.52
N SER A 119 7.55 7.68 7.65
CA SER A 119 8.42 6.50 7.77
C SER A 119 7.64 5.18 7.58
N ALA A 120 6.47 5.08 8.20
CA ALA A 120 5.60 3.92 8.02
C ALA A 120 5.09 3.80 6.56
N GLN A 121 4.77 4.93 5.92
CA GLN A 121 4.34 5.00 4.52
C GLN A 121 5.44 4.53 3.57
N GLN A 122 6.68 4.98 3.78
CA GLN A 122 7.84 4.52 3.01
C GLN A 122 8.06 3.02 3.15
N THR A 123 7.88 2.48 4.36
CA THR A 123 7.99 1.04 4.60
C THR A 123 6.91 0.26 3.84
N ALA A 124 5.65 0.72 3.90
CA ALA A 124 4.55 0.11 3.16
C ALA A 124 4.79 0.15 1.63
N TRP A 125 5.28 1.27 1.09
CA TRP A 125 5.63 1.38 -0.33
C TRP A 125 6.79 0.49 -0.75
N THR A 126 7.79 0.34 0.11
CA THR A 126 8.93 -0.55 -0.14
C THR A 126 8.47 -2.00 -0.21
N ILE A 127 7.66 -2.44 0.76
CA ILE A 127 7.08 -3.79 0.77
C ILE A 127 6.20 -4.01 -0.45
N GLY A 128 5.32 -3.05 -0.78
CA GLY A 128 4.49 -3.11 -1.98
C GLY A 128 5.32 -3.24 -3.27
N SER A 129 6.43 -2.51 -3.36
CA SER A 129 7.35 -2.58 -4.51
C SER A 129 8.06 -3.93 -4.61
N ILE A 130 8.51 -4.49 -3.48
CA ILE A 130 9.11 -5.84 -3.42
C ILE A 130 8.11 -6.90 -3.88
N VAL A 131 6.87 -6.84 -3.39
CA VAL A 131 5.80 -7.78 -3.78
C VAL A 131 5.49 -7.67 -5.27
N ALA A 132 5.40 -6.45 -5.81
CA ALA A 132 5.17 -6.22 -7.24
C ALA A 132 6.32 -6.76 -8.11
N LEU A 133 7.58 -6.54 -7.69
CA LEU A 133 8.75 -7.08 -8.38
C LEU A 133 8.79 -8.61 -8.33
N ALA A 134 8.50 -9.22 -7.17
CA ALA A 134 8.44 -10.66 -7.01
C ALA A 134 7.36 -11.28 -7.91
N ALA A 135 6.17 -10.66 -7.99
CA ALA A 135 5.11 -11.09 -8.89
C ALA A 135 5.53 -10.99 -10.36
N ALA A 136 6.19 -9.90 -10.76
CA ALA A 136 6.70 -9.74 -12.12
C ALA A 136 7.73 -10.80 -12.49
N ILE A 137 8.70 -11.09 -11.60
CA ILE A 137 9.72 -12.13 -11.79
C ILE A 137 9.05 -13.50 -11.92
N LEU A 138 8.10 -13.82 -11.04
CA LEU A 138 7.35 -15.08 -11.07
C LEU A 138 6.62 -15.24 -12.42
N ILE A 139 5.93 -14.21 -12.88
CA ILE A 139 5.21 -14.24 -14.16
C ILE A 139 6.18 -14.45 -15.33
N LEU A 140 7.32 -13.78 -15.33
CA LEU A 140 8.34 -13.95 -16.39
C LEU A 140 8.94 -15.36 -16.38
N GLY A 141 9.17 -15.94 -15.20
CA GLY A 141 9.63 -17.32 -15.05
C GLY A 141 8.62 -18.32 -15.64
N LEU A 142 7.36 -18.21 -15.21
CA LEU A 142 6.28 -19.09 -15.70
C LEU A 142 6.07 -18.96 -17.21
N TYR A 143 6.18 -17.75 -17.77
CA TYR A 143 6.09 -17.55 -19.21
C TYR A 143 7.25 -18.19 -19.97
N ARG A 144 8.46 -18.15 -19.41
CA ARG A 144 9.65 -18.76 -20.02
C ARG A 144 9.55 -20.28 -20.06
N ASP A 145 9.11 -20.90 -18.99
CA ASP A 145 8.99 -22.37 -18.90
C ASP A 145 7.94 -22.88 -19.90
N ARG A 146 6.79 -22.21 -19.97
CA ARG A 146 5.74 -22.56 -20.93
C ARG A 146 6.22 -22.51 -22.39
N LYS A 147 7.04 -21.52 -22.72
CA LYS A 147 7.61 -21.38 -24.07
C LYS A 147 8.66 -22.46 -24.36
N ALA A 148 9.40 -22.92 -23.34
CA ALA A 148 10.34 -24.02 -23.49
C ALA A 148 9.61 -25.35 -23.76
N ASP A 149 8.51 -25.60 -23.05
CA ASP A 149 7.68 -26.80 -23.25
C ASP A 149 7.08 -26.84 -24.67
N GLU A 150 6.56 -25.71 -25.16
CA GLU A 150 6.03 -25.58 -26.52
C GLU A 150 7.13 -25.84 -27.59
N ALA A 151 8.37 -25.38 -27.37
CA ALA A 151 9.48 -25.58 -28.30
C ALA A 151 10.06 -27.01 -28.30
N HIS A 152 9.81 -27.80 -27.25
CA HIS A 152 10.20 -29.22 -27.19
C HIS A 152 9.11 -30.16 -27.74
N ALA A 153 7.88 -29.64 -27.93
CA ALA A 153 6.74 -30.38 -28.46
C ALA A 153 6.62 -30.29 -30.00
N GLU A 154 7.32 -29.35 -30.65
CA GLU A 154 7.53 -29.27 -32.11
C GLU A 154 8.73 -30.10 -32.57
#